data_AF-M4WZB6-F1
#
_entry.id   AF-M4WZB6-F1
#
_cell.length_a   1.000
_cell.length_b   1.000
_cell.length_c   1.000
_cell.angle_alpha   90.00
_cell.angle_beta   90.00
_cell.angle_gamma   90.00
#
_symmetry.space_group_name_H-M   'P 1'
#
loop_
_entity.id
_entity.type
_entity.pdbx_description
1 polymer ?
#
loop_
_entity_poly.entity_id
_entity_poly.type
_entity_poly.pdbx_seq_one_letter_code
_entity_poly.pdbx_strand_id
1 'polypeptide(L)'
;MSLPLLPRICLHAADLARGKQVLLVHEECHALREFQHIGLLHMQAPALDRQATLCTCRHPRLFAFHFYYRWLPTHIGSFRPSPKDFDHS
;
A
#
# COMPACT_ATOMS: atom_id res chain seq x y z
N MET A 1 15.30 6.25 9.65
CA MET A 1 14.93 6.84 8.36
C MET A 1 13.70 6.10 7.85
N SER A 2 12.52 6.72 7.86
CA SER A 2 11.28 6.04 7.40
C SER A 2 10.28 7.03 6.81
N LEU A 3 10.60 7.56 5.63
CA LEU A 3 9.65 8.03 4.62
C LEU A 3 10.37 7.82 3.27
N PRO A 4 9.81 7.04 2.33
CA PRO A 4 8.51 7.35 1.72
C PRO A 4 7.67 6.08 1.42
N LEU A 5 6.75 5.72 2.32
CA LEU A 5 5.79 4.61 2.08
C LEU A 5 4.83 4.95 0.93
N LEU A 6 4.45 6.23 0.77
CA LEU A 6 3.40 6.63 -0.16
C LEU A 6 3.73 6.37 -1.64
N PRO A 7 4.90 6.77 -2.19
CA PRO A 7 5.23 6.48 -3.58
C PRO A 7 5.23 4.98 -3.90
N ARG A 8 5.76 4.14 -2.98
CA ARG A 8 5.74 2.67 -3.14
C ARG A 8 4.31 2.12 -3.09
N ILE A 9 3.49 2.58 -2.15
CA ILE A 9 2.08 2.18 -2.05
C ILE A 9 1.30 2.60 -3.30
N CYS A 10 1.52 3.81 -3.82
CA CYS A 10 0.89 4.27 -5.07
C CYS A 10 1.31 3.43 -6.27
N LEU A 11 2.58 3.02 -6.34
CA LEU A 11 3.08 2.12 -7.39
C LEU A 11 2.40 0.75 -7.29
N HIS A 12 2.37 0.15 -6.10
CA HIS A 12 1.69 -1.13 -5.86
C HIS A 12 0.21 -1.05 -6.20
N ALA A 13 -0.47 0.04 -5.82
CA ALA A 13 -1.86 0.26 -6.15
C ALA A 13 -2.08 0.36 -7.68
N ALA A 14 -1.20 1.05 -8.39
CA ALA A 14 -1.28 1.13 -9.85
C ALA A 14 -1.10 -0.25 -10.52
N ASP A 15 -0.17 -1.07 -10.03
CA ASP A 15 0.05 -2.41 -10.55
C ASP A 15 -1.11 -3.38 -10.20
N LEU A 16 -1.63 -3.31 -8.97
CA LEU A 16 -2.83 -4.05 -8.55
C LEU A 16 -4.08 -3.65 -9.36
N ALA A 17 -4.25 -2.35 -9.65
CA ALA A 17 -5.33 -1.83 -10.51
C ALA A 17 -5.21 -2.29 -11.97
N ARG A 18 -4.00 -2.68 -12.41
CA ARG A 18 -3.76 -3.33 -13.71
C ARG A 18 -3.90 -4.85 -13.66
N GLY A 19 -4.26 -5.42 -12.52
CA GLY A 19 -4.40 -6.87 -12.32
C GLY A 19 -3.08 -7.60 -12.13
N LYS A 20 -1.97 -6.89 -11.88
CA LYS A 20 -0.69 -7.53 -11.56
C LYS A 20 -0.66 -7.98 -10.10
N GLN A 21 0.26 -8.89 -9.81
CA GLN A 21 0.60 -9.29 -8.46
C GLN A 21 1.79 -8.46 -7.97
N VAL A 22 1.83 -8.15 -6.67
CA VAL A 22 2.91 -7.37 -6.06
C VAL A 22 3.41 -8.04 -4.78
N LEU A 23 4.66 -7.76 -4.44
CA LEU A 23 5.27 -8.21 -3.18
C LEU A 23 5.30 -7.03 -2.21
N LEU A 24 4.70 -7.23 -1.03
CA LEU A 24 4.57 -6.22 0.01
C LEU A 24 5.45 -6.57 1.21
N VAL A 25 6.17 -5.59 1.74
CA VAL A 25 6.81 -5.71 3.06
C VAL A 25 5.79 -5.47 4.17
N HIS A 26 6.18 -5.68 5.44
CA HIS A 26 5.27 -5.61 6.58
C HIS A 26 4.50 -4.28 6.67
N GLU A 27 5.19 -3.15 6.52
CA GLU A 27 4.60 -1.81 6.58
C GLU A 27 3.59 -1.58 5.44
N GLU A 28 3.88 -2.13 4.26
CA GLU A 28 3.01 -2.02 3.09
C GLU A 28 1.75 -2.89 3.24
N CYS A 29 1.91 -4.09 3.82
CA CYS A 29 0.78 -4.95 4.18
C CYS A 29 -0.14 -4.23 5.17
N HIS A 30 0.44 -3.57 6.17
CA HIS A 30 -0.33 -2.81 7.15
C HIS A 30 -1.13 -1.68 6.50
N ALA A 31 -0.50 -0.89 5.62
CA ALA A 31 -1.16 0.20 4.92
C ALA A 31 -2.33 -0.25 4.02
N LEU A 32 -2.22 -1.43 3.40
CA LEU A 32 -3.23 -1.97 2.47
C LEU A 32 -4.23 -2.94 3.13
N ARG A 33 -4.12 -3.16 4.45
CA ARG A 33 -4.91 -4.18 5.17
C ARG A 33 -6.41 -3.93 5.12
N GLU A 34 -6.85 -2.68 5.06
CA GLU A 34 -8.28 -2.37 4.94
C GLU A 34 -8.89 -2.95 3.66
N PHE A 35 -8.16 -2.93 2.55
CA PHE A 35 -8.64 -3.45 1.27
C PHE A 35 -8.73 -4.98 1.28
N GLN A 36 -7.94 -5.64 2.13
CA GLN A 36 -8.09 -7.07 2.40
C GLN A 36 -9.38 -7.34 3.19
N HIS A 37 -9.67 -6.55 4.23
CA HIS A 37 -10.88 -6.72 5.05
C HIS A 37 -12.17 -6.54 4.25
N ILE A 38 -12.19 -5.61 3.29
CA ILE A 38 -13.34 -5.41 2.39
C ILE A 38 -13.33 -6.33 1.16
N GLY A 39 -12.38 -7.27 1.09
CA GLY A 39 -12.33 -8.32 0.07
C GLY A 39 -11.82 -7.89 -1.31
N LEU A 40 -11.20 -6.71 -1.44
CA LEU A 40 -10.62 -6.23 -2.70
C LEU A 40 -9.22 -6.78 -2.96
N LEU A 41 -8.44 -7.00 -1.89
CA LEU A 41 -7.11 -7.59 -1.96
C LEU A 41 -7.08 -8.98 -1.31
N HIS A 42 -6.25 -9.84 -1.87
CA HIS A 42 -5.89 -11.12 -1.27
C HIS A 42 -4.40 -11.12 -0.98
N MET A 43 -4.04 -11.27 0.29
CA MET A 43 -2.67 -11.29 0.78
C MET A 43 -2.32 -12.69 1.26
N GLN A 44 -1.35 -13.32 0.58
CA GLN A 44 -0.86 -14.65 0.94
C GLN A 44 0.38 -14.51 1.82
N ALA A 45 0.33 -15.15 2.99
CA ALA A 45 1.42 -15.13 3.96
C ALA A 45 2.75 -15.52 3.29
N PRO A 46 3.87 -14.90 3.70
CA PRO A 46 5.16 -15.24 3.13
C PRO A 46 5.48 -16.71 3.37
N ALA A 47 6.04 -17.38 2.35
CA ALA A 47 6.72 -18.65 2.58
C ALA A 47 7.87 -18.42 3.57
N LEU A 48 8.18 -19.43 4.40
CA LEU A 48 9.06 -19.39 5.59
C LEU A 48 10.38 -18.60 5.47
N ASP A 49 10.85 -18.34 4.25
CA ASP A 49 12.13 -17.71 3.92
C ASP A 49 12.03 -16.31 3.25
N ARG A 50 10.80 -15.79 3.05
CA ARG A 50 10.59 -14.47 2.42
C ARG A 50 10.00 -13.50 3.44
N GLN A 51 10.56 -12.30 3.56
CA GLN A 51 9.96 -11.20 4.33
C GLN A 51 8.88 -10.44 3.53
N ALA A 52 8.40 -11.02 2.42
CA ALA A 52 7.48 -10.37 1.49
C ALA A 52 6.20 -11.18 1.31
N THR A 53 5.06 -10.50 1.45
CA THR A 53 3.71 -11.04 1.29
C THR A 53 3.27 -10.87 -0.16
N LEU A 54 2.79 -11.93 -0.81
CA LEU A 54 2.23 -11.83 -2.15
C LEU A 54 0.82 -11.24 -2.08
N CYS A 55 0.59 -10.15 -2.80
CA CYS A 55 -0.70 -9.48 -2.85
C CYS A 55 -1.26 -9.49 -4.27
N THR A 56 -2.54 -9.82 -4.38
CA THR A 56 -3.31 -9.81 -5.64
C THR A 56 -4.61 -9.04 -5.46
N CYS A 57 -5.18 -8.52 -6.55
CA CYS A 57 -6.44 -7.79 -6.52
C CYS A 57 -7.56 -8.58 -7.22
N ARG A 58 -8.67 -8.78 -6.52
CA ARG A 58 -9.84 -9.50 -7.05
C ARG A 58 -10.68 -8.65 -7.99
N HIS A 59 -10.78 -7.36 -7.71
CA HIS A 59 -11.61 -6.41 -8.46
C HIS A 59 -10.83 -5.13 -8.79
N PRO A 60 -9.93 -5.15 -9.80
CA PRO A 60 -8.98 -4.04 -10.04
C PRO A 60 -9.61 -2.67 -10.23
N ARG A 61 -10.75 -2.58 -10.95
CA ARG A 61 -11.46 -1.30 -11.15
C ARG A 61 -12.08 -0.76 -9.87
N LEU A 62 -12.69 -1.63 -9.07
CA LEU A 62 -13.30 -1.25 -7.80
C LEU A 62 -12.23 -0.86 -6.78
N PHE A 63 -11.13 -1.61 -6.75
CA PHE A 63 -9.95 -1.26 -5.97
C PHE A 63 -9.40 0.12 -6.33
N ALA A 64 -9.17 0.40 -7.62
CA ALA A 64 -8.69 1.71 -8.07
C ALA A 64 -9.63 2.84 -7.62
N PHE A 65 -10.95 2.65 -7.75
CA PHE A 65 -11.93 3.62 -7.26
C PHE A 65 -11.77 3.89 -5.75
N HIS A 66 -11.74 2.83 -4.94
CA HIS A 66 -11.60 2.97 -3.49
C HIS A 66 -10.25 3.58 -3.09
N PHE A 67 -9.16 3.14 -3.72
CA PHE A 67 -7.82 3.61 -3.42
C PHE A 67 -7.66 5.10 -3.77
N TYR A 68 -7.92 5.49 -5.02
CA TYR A 68 -7.64 6.86 -5.47
C TYR A 68 -8.67 7.89 -4.97
N TYR A 69 -9.94 7.53 -4.86
CA TYR A 69 -11.00 8.49 -4.54
C TYR A 69 -11.46 8.49 -3.08
N ARG A 70 -11.07 7.48 -2.29
CA ARG A 70 -11.49 7.40 -0.88
C ARG A 70 -10.31 7.32 0.07
N TRP A 71 -9.42 6.35 -0.14
CA TRP A 71 -8.33 6.08 0.79
C TRP A 71 -7.21 7.11 0.68
N LEU A 72 -6.70 7.36 -0.52
CA LEU A 72 -5.57 8.25 -0.73
C LEU A 72 -5.83 9.67 -0.20
N PRO A 73 -6.96 10.34 -0.50
CA PRO A 73 -7.21 11.69 0.01
C PRO A 73 -7.30 11.77 1.54
N THR A 74 -7.76 10.71 2.20
CA THR A 74 -7.92 10.67 3.67
C THR A 74 -6.60 10.38 4.39
N HIS A 75 -5.66 9.70 3.74
CA HIS A 75 -4.39 9.28 4.34
C HIS A 75 -3.18 10.10 3.85
N ILE A 76 -3.32 10.93 2.81
CA ILE A 76 -2.20 11.70 2.24
C ILE A 76 -1.51 12.62 3.26
N GLY A 77 -2.25 13.12 4.26
CA GLY A 77 -1.71 13.95 5.33
C GLY A 77 -0.72 13.22 6.24
N SER A 78 -0.91 11.90 6.44
CA SER A 78 -0.05 11.06 7.26
C SER A 78 1.32 10.75 6.61
N PHE A 79 1.48 11.08 5.33
CA PHE A 79 2.71 10.88 4.57
C PHE A 79 3.49 12.18 4.33
N ARG A 80 3.05 13.30 4.93
CA ARG A 80 3.82 14.54 4.86
C ARG A 80 5.10 14.38 5.68
N PRO A 81 6.25 14.78 5.15
CA PRO A 81 7.47 14.85 5.94
C PRO A 81 7.24 15.80 7.13
N SER A 82 7.70 15.39 8.30
CA SER A 82 7.57 16.20 9.51
C SER A 82 8.50 17.41 9.37
N PRO A 83 8.13 18.61 9.85
CA PRO A 83 9.05 19.76 9.89
C PRO A 83 10.37 19.43 10.60
N LYS A 84 10.33 18.50 11.57
CA LYS A 84 11.49 18.02 12.31
C LYS A 84 12.47 17.19 11.47
N ASP A 85 12.05 16.67 10.32
CA ASP A 85 12.92 15.91 9.41
C ASP A 85 13.85 16.85 8.59
N PHE A 86 13.64 18.17 8.67
CA PHE A 86 14.45 19.18 7.99
C PHE A 86 15.37 19.96 8.94
N ASP A 87 15.30 19.74 10.26
CA ASP A 87 16.24 20.29 11.23
C ASP A 87 17.52 19.41 11.26
N HIS A 88 18.38 19.65 10.26
CA HIS A 88 19.80 19.30 10.32
C HIS A 88 20.59 20.61 10.41
N SER A 89 20.57 21.23 11.59
CA SER A 89 21.52 22.28 12.00
C SER A 89 22.51 21.72 13.00
#